data_AF-A0A3R7PGA6-F1
#
_entry.id   AF-A0A3R7PGA6-F1
#
_cell.length_a   1.000
_cell.length_b   1.000
_cell.length_c   1.000
_cell.angle_alpha   90.00
_cell.angle_beta   90.00
_cell.angle_gamma   90.00
#
_symmetry.space_group_name_H-M   'P 1'
#
loop_
_entity.id
_entity.type
_entity.pdbx_description
1 polymer ?
#
loop_
_entity_poly.entity_id
_entity_poly.type
_entity_poly.pdbx_seq_one_letter_code
_entity_poly.pdbx_strand_id
1 'polypeptide(L)'
;MDALYQLSKAQFHQVATHISLYHEDASPGYRSLAEDCLRLAGLRPGRYVYWNVPNMGAYFGKTVPVDVHGGYVLVDEAAAGRTATSFGVLRYAFLSAAVRAKEGGRWRYDFTTMNVTLGAGVAAGFAALSVGRKRWGWMRRRPVGSLGVGLLVFLAATVAARQGIRVLGVGVVAAHNSHKKALTRLNCADCFDDVNRYTAQQVAELQRQELPRQPGMPPPPEEFVRRFQQGTQLQVKLLQADMDEVRAARRHIGAHFCDVHRSLREDAAAYAATAVLPISPADVQRASERAQAEAAESLEAKSE
;
A
#
# COMPACT_ATOMS: atom_id res chain seq x y z
N MET A 1 3.58 -1.41 7.98
CA MET A 1 4.38 -1.09 9.18
C MET A 1 4.80 0.38 9.27
N ASP A 2 5.50 0.94 8.27
CA ASP A 2 6.07 2.30 8.36
C ASP A 2 5.05 3.45 8.50
N ALA A 3 3.85 3.29 7.93
CA ALA A 3 2.76 4.27 8.11
C ALA A 3 2.23 4.26 9.54
N LEU A 4 2.04 3.06 10.09
CA LEU A 4 1.55 2.83 11.44
C LEU A 4 2.51 3.39 12.49
N TYR A 5 3.84 3.22 12.33
CA TYR A 5 4.83 3.81 13.24
C TYR A 5 4.70 5.33 13.39
N GLN A 6 4.39 6.05 12.32
CA GLN A 6 4.30 7.51 12.39
C GLN A 6 2.91 8.01 12.82
N LEU A 7 1.85 7.32 12.40
CA LEU A 7 0.49 7.69 12.77
C LEU A 7 0.17 7.32 14.22
N SER A 8 0.73 6.20 14.69
CA SER A 8 0.50 5.68 16.03
C SER A 8 1.68 4.80 16.47
N LYS A 9 2.69 5.44 17.09
CA LYS A 9 3.86 4.72 17.65
C LYS A 9 3.45 3.63 18.62
N ALA A 10 2.45 3.88 19.46
CA ALA A 10 1.95 2.90 20.42
C ALA A 10 1.40 1.65 19.72
N GLN A 11 0.55 1.82 18.71
CA GLN A 11 0.05 0.69 17.91
C GLN A 11 1.17 -0.03 17.19
N PHE A 12 2.17 0.69 16.67
CA PHE A 12 3.34 0.04 16.06
C PHE A 12 4.13 -0.82 17.03
N HIS A 13 4.41 -0.32 18.23
CA HIS A 13 5.10 -1.12 19.23
C HIS A 13 4.25 -2.32 19.66
N GLN A 14 2.93 -2.16 19.77
CA GLN A 14 2.03 -3.30 20.02
C GLN A 14 2.10 -4.34 18.90
N VAL A 15 2.04 -3.94 17.63
CA VAL A 15 2.19 -4.85 16.48
C VAL A 15 3.55 -5.54 16.50
N ALA A 16 4.64 -4.79 16.71
CA ALA A 16 5.98 -5.34 16.68
C ALA A 16 6.18 -6.37 17.81
N THR A 17 5.71 -6.06 19.02
CA THR A 17 5.68 -7.00 20.15
C THR A 17 4.82 -8.20 19.82
N HIS A 18 3.63 -8.01 19.24
CA HIS A 18 2.74 -9.09 18.84
C HIS A 18 3.39 -10.04 17.84
N ILE A 19 3.99 -9.52 16.76
CA ILE A 19 4.73 -10.34 15.78
C ILE A 19 5.88 -11.09 16.46
N SER A 20 6.62 -10.43 17.34
CA SER A 20 7.78 -11.03 18.02
C SER A 20 7.37 -12.19 18.95
N LEU A 21 6.19 -12.10 19.55
CA LEU A 21 5.68 -13.10 20.50
C LEU A 21 4.83 -14.19 19.84
N TYR A 22 4.09 -13.84 18.78
CA TYR A 22 3.07 -14.69 18.16
C TYR A 22 3.27 -14.75 16.65
N HIS A 23 4.08 -15.71 16.21
CA HIS A 23 4.24 -16.07 14.81
C HIS A 23 4.44 -17.56 14.65
N GLU A 24 4.04 -18.07 13.49
CA GLU A 24 4.26 -19.43 13.04
C GLU A 24 4.77 -19.39 11.60
N ASP A 25 5.34 -20.49 11.11
CA ASP A 25 5.69 -20.58 9.69
C ASP A 25 4.41 -20.48 8.83
N ALA A 26 4.48 -19.66 7.78
CA ALA A 26 3.36 -19.53 6.86
C ALA A 26 3.09 -20.87 6.14
N SER A 27 1.80 -21.17 5.92
CA SER A 27 1.38 -22.39 5.24
C SER A 27 1.90 -22.41 3.79
N PRO A 28 2.08 -23.61 3.19
CA PRO A 28 2.68 -23.75 1.86
C PRO A 28 1.98 -22.92 0.77
N GLY A 29 0.65 -22.78 0.85
CA GLY A 29 -0.13 -22.01 -0.12
C GLY A 29 0.18 -20.52 -0.09
N TYR A 30 0.14 -19.91 1.10
CA TYR A 30 0.47 -18.49 1.27
C TYR A 30 1.94 -18.22 0.99
N ARG A 31 2.83 -19.12 1.41
CA ARG A 31 4.26 -19.05 1.08
C ARG A 31 4.49 -19.05 -0.42
N SER A 32 3.93 -20.01 -1.16
CA SER A 32 4.07 -20.09 -2.62
C SER A 32 3.60 -18.80 -3.30
N LEU A 33 2.42 -18.31 -2.93
CA LEU A 33 1.88 -17.05 -3.47
C LEU A 33 2.82 -15.87 -3.19
N ALA A 34 3.34 -15.77 -1.97
CA ALA A 34 4.27 -14.72 -1.59
C ALA A 34 5.60 -14.82 -2.34
N GLU A 35 6.16 -16.02 -2.49
CA GLU A 35 7.37 -16.27 -3.28
C GLU A 35 7.20 -15.80 -4.72
N ASP A 36 6.08 -16.15 -5.37
CA ASP A 36 5.79 -15.73 -6.74
C ASP A 36 5.65 -14.21 -6.85
N CYS A 37 4.94 -13.58 -5.91
CA CYS A 37 4.81 -12.12 -5.87
C CYS A 37 6.16 -11.41 -5.66
N LEU A 38 7.03 -11.96 -4.81
CA LEU A 38 8.40 -11.45 -4.62
C LEU A 38 9.22 -11.60 -5.91
N ARG A 39 9.15 -12.75 -6.59
CA ARG A 39 9.82 -12.97 -7.90
C ARG A 39 9.33 -11.98 -8.94
N LEU A 40 8.01 -11.79 -9.07
CA LEU A 40 7.39 -10.84 -10.00
C LEU A 40 7.80 -9.40 -9.71
N ALA A 41 7.93 -9.04 -8.43
CA ALA A 41 8.48 -7.75 -8.03
C ALA A 41 9.99 -7.64 -8.35
N GLY A 42 10.72 -8.73 -8.54
CA GLY A 42 12.17 -8.77 -8.77
C GLY A 42 12.99 -8.84 -7.48
N LEU A 43 12.39 -9.36 -6.41
CA LEU A 43 13.04 -9.70 -5.15
C LEU A 43 13.44 -11.17 -5.14
N ARG A 44 14.40 -11.55 -4.28
CA ARG A 44 14.85 -12.93 -4.11
C ARG A 44 14.09 -13.58 -2.95
N PRO A 45 13.18 -14.54 -3.20
CA PRO A 45 12.35 -15.12 -2.14
C PRO A 45 13.16 -15.78 -1.02
N GLY A 46 14.27 -16.45 -1.35
CA GLY A 46 15.15 -17.08 -0.34
C GLY A 46 15.87 -16.12 0.62
N ARG A 47 15.65 -14.81 0.51
CA ARG A 47 16.10 -13.82 1.52
C ARG A 47 15.01 -13.45 2.53
N TYR A 48 13.82 -14.05 2.39
CA TYR A 48 12.68 -13.74 3.23
C TYR A 48 12.31 -14.93 4.10
N VAL A 49 11.86 -14.63 5.31
CA VAL A 49 11.19 -15.57 6.21
C VAL A 49 9.69 -15.33 6.11
N TYR A 50 8.90 -16.39 6.09
CA TYR A 50 7.45 -16.33 5.85
C TYR A 50 6.72 -16.67 7.13
N TRP A 51 6.03 -15.69 7.70
CA TRP A 51 5.33 -15.83 8.96
C TRP A 51 3.82 -15.67 8.80
N ASN A 52 3.10 -16.66 9.31
CA ASN A 52 1.73 -16.47 9.75
C ASN A 52 1.76 -15.73 11.10
N VAL A 53 1.09 -14.59 11.17
CA VAL A 53 0.96 -13.78 12.39
C VAL A 53 -0.53 -13.67 12.72
N PRO A 54 -1.08 -14.59 13.54
CA PRO A 54 -2.49 -14.60 13.88
C PRO A 54 -2.92 -13.28 14.51
N ASN A 55 -4.10 -12.78 14.17
CA ASN A 55 -4.66 -11.52 14.68
C ASN A 55 -3.82 -10.27 14.39
N MET A 56 -2.79 -10.34 13.53
CA MET A 56 -2.06 -9.15 13.11
C MET A 56 -3.02 -8.12 12.51
N GLY A 57 -4.08 -8.56 11.83
CA GLY A 57 -5.10 -7.69 11.24
C GLY A 57 -5.77 -6.74 12.24
N ALA A 58 -5.94 -7.13 13.50
CA ALA A 58 -6.55 -6.28 14.53
C ALA A 58 -5.67 -5.06 14.88
N TYR A 59 -4.36 -5.22 14.73
CA TYR A 59 -3.38 -4.18 15.00
C TYR A 59 -2.92 -3.46 13.71
N PHE A 60 -3.15 -4.10 12.56
CA PHE A 60 -2.87 -3.55 11.24
C PHE A 60 -4.04 -2.67 10.79
N GLY A 61 -3.80 -1.37 10.62
CA GLY A 61 -4.72 -0.49 9.91
C GLY A 61 -4.76 -0.72 8.39
N LYS A 62 -4.60 -1.96 7.91
CA LYS A 62 -4.71 -2.31 6.48
C LYS A 62 -5.92 -3.19 6.25
N THR A 63 -6.55 -3.01 5.10
CA THR A 63 -7.71 -3.81 4.69
C THR A 63 -7.35 -5.28 4.51
N VAL A 64 -6.29 -5.59 3.76
CA VAL A 64 -5.75 -6.97 3.69
C VAL A 64 -4.53 -7.07 4.61
N PRO A 65 -4.56 -7.93 5.66
CA PRO A 65 -3.51 -8.03 6.67
C PRO A 65 -2.28 -8.80 6.16
N VAL A 66 -1.60 -8.20 5.18
CA VAL A 66 -0.36 -8.68 4.57
C VAL A 66 0.67 -7.55 4.51
N ASP A 67 1.92 -7.85 4.81
CA ASP A 67 3.05 -6.94 4.62
C ASP A 67 4.34 -7.66 4.27
N VAL A 68 5.28 -6.92 3.67
CA VAL A 68 6.65 -7.37 3.48
C VAL A 68 7.56 -6.32 4.11
N HIS A 69 8.25 -6.69 5.19
CA HIS A 69 9.04 -5.74 5.96
C HIS A 69 10.26 -6.41 6.62
N GLY A 70 11.43 -5.77 6.56
CA GLY A 70 12.60 -6.21 7.31
C GLY A 70 13.15 -7.61 6.99
N GLY A 71 12.85 -8.15 5.80
CA GLY A 71 13.19 -9.53 5.46
C GLY A 71 12.13 -10.56 5.87
N TYR A 72 10.97 -10.11 6.33
CA TYR A 72 9.84 -10.96 6.70
C TYR A 72 8.66 -10.69 5.76
N VAL A 73 7.99 -11.76 5.34
CA VAL A 73 6.65 -11.73 4.78
C VAL A 73 5.69 -12.06 5.90
N LEU A 74 4.79 -11.13 6.19
CA LEU A 74 3.84 -11.25 7.29
C LEU A 74 2.44 -11.39 6.69
N VAL A 75 1.72 -12.42 7.12
CA VAL A 75 0.32 -12.65 6.73
C VAL A 75 -0.48 -13.10 7.94
N ASP A 76 -1.67 -12.54 8.14
CA ASP A 76 -2.65 -13.12 9.06
C ASP A 76 -3.51 -14.11 8.26
N GLU A 77 -3.14 -15.39 8.21
CA GLU A 77 -3.80 -16.36 7.32
C GLU A 77 -5.28 -16.54 7.64
N ALA A 78 -5.64 -16.41 8.92
CA ALA A 78 -7.02 -16.50 9.35
C ALA A 78 -7.87 -15.38 8.73
N ALA A 79 -7.33 -14.17 8.59
CA ALA A 79 -8.08 -13.02 8.08
C ALA A 79 -7.83 -12.71 6.60
N ALA A 80 -6.62 -12.92 6.08
CA ALA A 80 -6.18 -12.41 4.79
C ALA A 80 -7.05 -12.88 3.61
N GLY A 81 -7.35 -14.19 3.55
CA GLY A 81 -8.22 -14.73 2.50
C GLY A 81 -9.64 -14.16 2.56
N ARG A 82 -10.20 -14.06 3.77
CA ARG A 82 -11.55 -13.52 3.98
C ARG A 82 -11.65 -12.06 3.59
N THR A 83 -10.70 -11.23 4.04
CA THR A 83 -10.76 -9.78 3.79
C THR A 83 -10.36 -9.40 2.38
N ALA A 84 -9.57 -10.23 1.69
CA ALA A 84 -9.29 -10.04 0.27
C ALA A 84 -10.49 -10.37 -0.62
N THR A 85 -11.44 -11.20 -0.15
CA THR A 85 -12.66 -11.66 -0.85
C THR A 85 -12.46 -12.37 -2.19
N SER A 86 -11.22 -12.39 -2.72
CA SER A 86 -10.84 -13.03 -3.98
C SER A 86 -9.36 -13.33 -4.02
N PHE A 87 -8.98 -14.32 -4.85
CA PHE A 87 -7.58 -14.59 -5.14
C PHE A 87 -6.88 -13.39 -5.79
N GLY A 88 -7.52 -12.70 -6.75
CA GLY A 88 -6.93 -11.56 -7.44
C GLY A 88 -6.53 -10.42 -6.51
N VAL A 89 -7.39 -10.10 -5.55
CA VAL A 89 -7.12 -9.07 -4.52
C VAL A 89 -6.02 -9.52 -3.56
N LEU A 90 -6.01 -10.80 -3.15
CA LEU A 90 -4.97 -11.33 -2.26
C LEU A 90 -3.60 -11.27 -2.94
N ARG A 91 -3.52 -11.73 -4.19
CA ARG A 91 -2.30 -11.66 -5.01
C ARG A 91 -1.84 -10.22 -5.21
N TYR A 92 -2.77 -9.30 -5.50
CA TYR A 92 -2.48 -7.87 -5.57
C TYR A 92 -1.94 -7.31 -4.24
N ALA A 93 -2.49 -7.72 -3.10
CA ALA A 93 -2.01 -7.29 -1.77
C ALA A 93 -0.57 -7.76 -1.50
N PHE A 94 -0.24 -9.02 -1.80
CA PHE A 94 1.14 -9.51 -1.72
C PHE A 94 2.09 -8.79 -2.67
N LEU A 95 1.66 -8.59 -3.92
CA LEU A 95 2.48 -7.94 -4.94
C LEU A 95 2.74 -6.46 -4.63
N SER A 96 1.73 -5.74 -4.14
CA SER A 96 1.88 -4.36 -3.68
C SER A 96 2.78 -4.26 -2.45
N ALA A 97 2.71 -5.21 -1.52
CA ALA A 97 3.65 -5.29 -0.40
C ALA A 97 5.09 -5.56 -0.88
N ALA A 98 5.27 -6.50 -1.82
CA ALA A 98 6.57 -6.82 -2.40
C ALA A 98 7.19 -5.64 -3.17
N VAL A 99 6.41 -4.93 -3.99
CA VAL A 99 6.86 -3.74 -4.71
C VAL A 99 7.30 -2.64 -3.74
N ARG A 100 6.49 -2.36 -2.70
CA ARG A 100 6.87 -1.40 -1.64
C ARG A 100 8.17 -1.81 -0.96
N ALA A 101 8.34 -3.09 -0.64
CA ALA A 101 9.58 -3.59 -0.04
C ALA A 101 10.78 -3.42 -0.98
N LYS A 102 10.63 -3.67 -2.29
CA LYS A 102 11.69 -3.45 -3.30
C LYS A 102 12.11 -2.00 -3.42
N GLU A 103 11.14 -1.10 -3.41
CA GLU A 103 11.40 0.34 -3.42
C GLU A 103 12.11 0.82 -2.14
N GLY A 104 12.26 -0.06 -1.16
CA GLY A 104 12.92 0.20 0.12
C GLY A 104 11.98 0.82 1.15
N GLY A 105 10.67 0.63 0.94
CA GLY A 105 9.61 1.11 1.81
C GLY A 105 9.67 2.62 2.03
N ARG A 106 9.05 3.05 3.12
CA ARG A 106 9.17 4.43 3.58
C ARG A 106 10.56 4.68 4.17
N TRP A 107 11.27 3.65 4.64
CA TRP A 107 12.61 3.81 5.21
C TRP A 107 13.60 4.47 4.24
N ARG A 108 13.66 4.03 2.97
CA ARG A 108 14.51 4.71 1.96
C ARG A 108 14.04 6.12 1.68
N TYR A 109 12.72 6.34 1.65
CA TYR A 109 12.15 7.68 1.47
C TYR A 109 12.51 8.61 2.64
N ASP A 110 12.32 8.17 3.89
CA ASP A 110 12.62 8.92 5.10
C ASP A 110 14.13 9.18 5.21
N PHE A 111 14.98 8.21 4.85
CA PHE A 111 16.44 8.38 4.81
C PHE A 111 16.86 9.38 3.73
N THR A 112 16.31 9.27 2.51
CA THR A 112 16.62 10.17 1.40
C THR A 112 16.13 11.59 1.71
N THR A 113 14.91 11.74 2.21
CA THR A 113 14.35 13.04 2.57
C THR A 113 15.08 13.66 3.74
N MET A 114 15.46 12.88 4.76
CA MET A 114 16.29 13.37 5.87
C MET A 114 17.64 13.89 5.34
N ASN A 115 18.34 13.12 4.52
CA ASN A 115 19.62 13.55 3.95
C ASN A 115 19.49 14.78 3.04
N VAL A 116 18.41 14.88 2.26
CA VAL A 116 18.14 16.07 1.42
C VAL A 116 17.87 17.30 2.30
N THR A 117 17.05 17.17 3.33
CA THR A 117 16.76 18.30 4.25
C THR A 117 17.99 18.75 5.02
N LEU A 118 18.81 17.80 5.51
CA LEU A 118 20.08 18.09 6.17
C LEU A 118 21.08 18.71 5.20
N GLY A 119 21.16 18.20 3.97
CA GLY A 119 22.03 18.76 2.92
C GLY A 119 21.65 20.21 2.57
N ALA A 120 20.36 20.49 2.43
CA ALA A 120 19.85 21.86 2.24
C ALA A 120 20.19 22.77 3.42
N GLY A 121 20.03 22.27 4.64
CA GLY A 121 20.46 22.97 5.86
C GLY A 121 21.95 23.29 5.85
N VAL A 122 22.80 22.29 5.59
CA VAL A 122 24.26 22.45 5.61
C VAL A 122 24.69 23.46 4.55
N ALA A 123 24.16 23.35 3.34
CA ALA A 123 24.45 24.29 2.25
C ALA A 123 24.04 25.72 2.62
N ALA A 124 22.85 25.91 3.19
CA ALA A 124 22.35 27.23 3.60
C ALA A 124 23.16 27.82 4.76
N GLY A 125 23.46 27.03 5.79
CA GLY A 125 24.28 27.46 6.93
C GLY A 125 25.70 27.82 6.52
N PHE A 126 26.31 27.01 5.64
CA PHE A 126 27.64 27.30 5.10
C PHE A 126 27.63 28.55 4.21
N ALA A 127 26.63 28.71 3.35
CA ALA A 127 26.46 29.91 2.54
C ALA A 127 26.29 31.17 3.41
N ALA A 128 25.47 31.09 4.46
CA ALA A 128 25.28 32.18 5.42
C ALA A 128 26.60 32.55 6.14
N LEU A 129 27.41 31.58 6.52
CA LEU A 129 28.73 31.82 7.13
C LEU A 129 29.71 32.42 6.12
N SER A 130 29.81 31.84 4.92
CA SER A 130 30.76 32.24 3.88
C SER A 130 30.47 33.64 3.34
N VAL A 131 29.21 33.91 2.98
CA VAL A 131 28.77 35.21 2.45
C VAL A 131 28.62 36.23 3.57
N GLY A 132 28.05 35.83 4.72
CA GLY A 132 27.83 36.72 5.86
C GLY A 132 29.13 37.26 6.45
N ARG A 133 30.17 36.42 6.60
CA ARG A 133 31.49 36.91 7.04
C ARG A 133 32.16 37.83 6.02
N LYS A 134 31.89 37.66 4.72
CA LYS A 134 32.40 38.55 3.67
C LYS A 134 31.65 39.88 3.63
N ARG A 135 30.34 39.91 3.82
CA ARG A 135 29.50 41.11 3.63
C ARG A 135 29.14 41.87 4.91
N TRP A 136 29.17 41.23 6.07
CA TRP A 136 28.78 41.86 7.33
C TRP A 136 29.94 41.94 8.33
N GLY A 137 30.34 43.17 8.64
CA GLY A 137 31.43 43.46 9.58
C GLY A 137 31.17 42.91 10.99
N TRP A 138 29.91 42.85 11.43
CA TRP A 138 29.54 42.27 12.73
C TRP A 138 29.90 40.78 12.81
N MET A 139 29.58 39.99 11.78
CA MET A 139 29.92 38.57 11.72
C MET A 139 31.45 38.36 11.69
N ARG A 140 32.16 39.25 11.01
CA ARG A 140 33.62 39.20 10.94
C ARG A 140 34.28 39.44 12.31
N ARG A 141 33.70 40.33 13.13
CA ARG A 141 34.20 40.68 14.47
C ARG A 141 33.73 39.75 15.59
N ARG A 142 32.62 39.03 15.40
CA ARG A 142 32.06 38.09 16.39
C ARG A 142 31.97 36.66 15.84
N PRO A 143 33.04 35.86 15.95
CA PRO A 143 33.10 34.52 15.36
C PRO A 143 32.08 33.56 15.97
N VAL A 144 31.87 33.60 17.29
CA VAL A 144 30.89 32.75 18.00
C VAL A 144 29.45 33.13 17.61
N GLY A 145 29.14 34.44 17.55
CA GLY A 145 27.83 34.91 17.09
C GLY A 145 27.53 34.54 15.64
N SER A 146 28.55 34.52 14.78
CA SER A 146 28.41 34.08 13.39
C SER A 146 28.08 32.59 13.27
N LEU A 147 28.73 31.75 14.07
CA LEU A 147 28.38 30.32 14.16
C LEU A 147 26.93 30.13 14.62
N GLY A 148 26.47 30.92 15.59
CA GLY A 148 25.06 30.93 16.02
C GLY A 148 24.09 31.26 14.88
N VAL A 149 24.38 32.30 14.09
CA VAL A 149 23.55 32.66 12.93
C VAL A 149 23.59 31.58 11.85
N GLY A 150 24.77 31.02 11.56
CA GLY A 150 24.91 29.90 10.62
C GLY A 150 24.10 28.68 11.04
N LEU A 151 24.12 28.34 12.33
CA LEU A 151 23.33 27.25 12.91
C LEU A 151 21.82 27.53 12.82
N LEU A 152 21.38 28.76 13.11
CA LEU A 152 19.98 29.16 12.97
C LEU A 152 19.49 29.07 11.53
N VAL A 153 20.30 29.51 10.57
CA VAL A 153 19.98 29.39 9.13
C VAL A 153 19.93 27.92 8.71
N PHE A 154 20.88 27.10 9.18
CA PHE A 154 20.85 25.65 8.98
C PHE A 154 19.53 25.03 9.48
N LEU A 155 19.13 25.33 10.72
CA LEU A 155 17.90 24.79 11.32
C LEU A 155 16.66 25.26 10.56
N ALA A 156 16.57 26.56 10.25
CA ALA A 156 15.44 27.12 9.53
C ALA A 156 15.29 26.52 8.12
N ALA A 157 16.39 26.40 7.38
CA ALA A 157 16.40 25.79 6.05
C ALA A 157 16.03 24.30 6.10
N THR A 158 16.51 23.57 7.10
CA THR A 158 16.16 22.15 7.29
C THR A 158 14.66 21.99 7.56
N VAL A 159 14.08 22.83 8.44
CA VAL A 159 12.63 22.82 8.73
C VAL A 159 11.82 23.20 7.49
N ALA A 160 12.21 24.26 6.79
CA ALA A 160 11.53 24.70 5.56
C ALA A 160 11.56 23.63 4.47
N ALA A 161 12.73 23.01 4.23
CA ALA A 161 12.88 21.92 3.27
C ALA A 161 11.99 20.72 3.64
N ARG A 162 11.90 20.38 4.94
CA ARG A 162 11.04 19.29 5.41
C ARG A 162 9.56 19.57 5.16
N GLN A 163 9.12 20.82 5.38
CA GLN A 163 7.74 21.21 5.08
C GLN A 163 7.49 21.23 3.57
N GLY A 164 8.42 21.72 2.77
CA GLY A 164 8.34 21.70 1.31
C GLY A 164 8.17 20.29 0.76
N ILE A 165 8.97 19.32 1.21
CA ILE A 165 8.86 17.91 0.80
C ILE A 165 7.49 17.32 1.18
N ARG A 166 6.95 17.67 2.35
CA ARG A 166 5.61 17.23 2.77
C ARG A 166 4.52 17.82 1.87
N VAL A 167 4.59 19.12 1.58
CA VAL A 167 3.62 19.83 0.72
C VAL A 167 3.65 19.29 -0.71
N LEU A 168 4.85 18.93 -1.22
CA LEU A 168 5.01 18.33 -2.54
C LEU A 168 4.45 16.90 -2.66
N GLY A 169 3.94 16.31 -1.57
CA GLY A 169 3.24 15.03 -1.61
C GLY A 169 4.11 13.85 -2.06
N VAL A 170 5.45 13.93 -1.94
CA VAL A 170 6.38 12.95 -2.53
C VAL A 170 6.12 11.52 -2.01
N GLY A 171 5.68 11.37 -0.75
CA GLY A 171 5.28 10.08 -0.19
C GLY A 171 3.99 9.51 -0.81
N VAL A 172 3.03 10.38 -1.18
CA VAL A 172 1.81 9.99 -1.91
C VAL A 172 2.16 9.56 -3.32
N VAL A 173 3.05 10.30 -3.99
CA VAL A 173 3.55 9.94 -5.33
C VAL A 173 4.29 8.60 -5.31
N ALA A 174 5.10 8.33 -4.28
CA ALA A 174 5.77 7.03 -4.12
C ALA A 174 4.76 5.88 -3.93
N ALA A 175 3.75 6.08 -3.07
CA ALA A 175 2.68 5.11 -2.89
C ALA A 175 1.91 4.85 -4.20
N HIS A 176 1.59 5.91 -4.95
CA HIS A 176 0.93 5.84 -6.25
C HIS A 176 1.75 5.07 -7.28
N ASN A 177 3.05 5.34 -7.35
CA ASN A 177 3.96 4.63 -8.23
C ASN A 177 4.11 3.15 -7.85
N SER A 178 4.10 2.85 -6.55
CA SER A 178 4.13 1.46 -6.07
C SER A 178 2.86 0.70 -6.46
N HIS A 179 1.69 1.36 -6.41
CA HIS A 179 0.42 0.82 -6.88
C HIS A 179 0.47 0.50 -8.38
N LYS A 180 0.85 1.46 -9.22
CA LYS A 180 1.02 1.26 -10.67
C LYS A 180 1.98 0.12 -11.00
N LYS A 181 3.12 0.06 -10.31
CA LYS A 181 4.11 -1.01 -10.47
C LYS A 181 3.56 -2.37 -10.05
N ALA A 182 2.73 -2.45 -9.01
CA ALA A 182 2.06 -3.70 -8.65
C ALA A 182 1.05 -4.13 -9.72
N LEU A 183 0.21 -3.21 -10.21
CA LEU A 183 -0.78 -3.48 -11.27
C LEU A 183 -0.13 -3.99 -12.55
N THR A 184 0.92 -3.33 -13.02
CA THR A 184 1.68 -3.75 -14.23
C THR A 184 2.33 -5.13 -14.10
N ARG A 185 2.56 -5.61 -12.87
CA ARG A 185 3.16 -6.93 -12.59
C ARG A 185 2.12 -8.02 -12.35
N LEU A 186 0.84 -7.68 -12.23
CA LEU A 186 -0.25 -8.62 -11.97
C LEU A 186 -0.45 -9.58 -13.17
N ASN A 187 -0.34 -9.04 -14.40
CA ASN A 187 -0.38 -9.78 -15.66
C ASN A 187 -1.51 -10.83 -15.76
N CYS A 188 -2.72 -10.47 -15.33
CA CYS A 188 -3.89 -11.36 -15.37
C CYS A 188 -5.18 -10.53 -15.49
N ALA A 189 -5.99 -10.79 -16.51
CA ALA A 189 -7.25 -10.11 -16.74
C ALA A 189 -8.22 -10.28 -15.55
N ASP A 190 -8.41 -11.52 -15.11
CA ASP A 190 -9.31 -11.84 -14.00
C ASP A 190 -8.85 -11.23 -12.66
N CYS A 191 -7.54 -11.17 -12.39
CA CYS A 191 -7.05 -10.47 -11.20
C CYS A 191 -7.35 -8.96 -11.24
N PHE A 192 -7.32 -8.31 -12.42
CA PHE A 192 -7.73 -6.90 -12.51
C PHE A 192 -9.23 -6.73 -12.28
N ASP A 193 -10.05 -7.63 -12.82
CA ASP A 193 -11.50 -7.58 -12.60
C ASP A 193 -11.85 -7.80 -11.13
N ASP A 194 -11.15 -8.72 -10.45
CA ASP A 194 -11.27 -8.93 -9.01
C ASP A 194 -10.91 -7.67 -8.22
N VAL A 195 -9.77 -7.03 -8.52
CA VAL A 195 -9.35 -5.78 -7.88
C VAL A 195 -10.34 -4.65 -8.15
N ASN A 196 -10.80 -4.49 -9.38
CA ASN A 196 -11.75 -3.44 -9.76
C ASN A 196 -13.11 -3.64 -9.07
N ARG A 197 -13.61 -4.88 -8.97
CA ARG A 197 -14.84 -5.20 -8.23
C ARG A 197 -14.69 -4.92 -6.74
N TYR A 198 -13.56 -5.31 -6.16
CA TYR A 198 -13.26 -5.04 -4.76
C TYR A 198 -13.21 -3.54 -4.47
N THR A 199 -12.52 -2.76 -5.31
CA THR A 199 -12.45 -1.30 -5.16
C THR A 199 -13.84 -0.66 -5.30
N ALA A 200 -14.69 -1.16 -6.22
CA ALA A 200 -16.07 -0.70 -6.34
C ALA A 200 -16.90 -0.98 -5.07
N GLN A 201 -16.72 -2.15 -4.45
CA GLN A 201 -17.36 -2.48 -3.18
C GLN A 201 -16.91 -1.55 -2.06
N GLN A 202 -15.59 -1.26 -1.97
CA GLN A 202 -15.05 -0.30 -1.00
C GLN A 202 -15.61 1.12 -1.19
N VAL A 203 -15.79 1.57 -2.44
CA VAL A 203 -16.46 2.85 -2.73
C VAL A 203 -17.91 2.84 -2.22
N ALA A 204 -18.65 1.77 -2.48
CA ALA A 204 -20.03 1.64 -2.02
C ALA A 204 -20.13 1.61 -0.48
N GLU A 205 -19.20 0.92 0.19
CA GLU A 205 -19.10 0.89 1.67
C GLU A 205 -18.81 2.28 2.24
N LEU A 206 -17.82 3.00 1.68
CA LEU A 206 -17.49 4.36 2.11
C LEU A 206 -18.64 5.35 1.90
N GLN A 207 -19.39 5.21 0.80
CA GLN A 207 -20.56 6.05 0.54
C GLN A 207 -21.71 5.78 1.51
N ARG A 208 -21.81 4.55 2.03
CA ARG A 208 -22.79 4.15 3.06
C ARG A 208 -22.30 4.45 4.48
N GLN A 209 -21.06 4.90 4.65
CA GLN A 209 -20.50 5.15 5.97
C GLN A 209 -21.15 6.37 6.60
N GLU A 210 -21.96 6.13 7.62
CA GLU A 210 -22.57 7.19 8.42
C GLU A 210 -21.62 7.67 9.52
N LEU A 211 -21.82 8.91 9.96
CA LEU A 211 -21.15 9.44 11.14
C LEU A 211 -21.48 8.57 12.35
N PRO A 212 -20.48 8.09 13.11
CA PRO A 212 -20.74 7.31 14.33
C PRO A 212 -21.62 8.12 15.28
N ARG A 213 -22.86 7.68 15.49
CA ARG A 213 -23.79 8.26 16.47
C ARG A 213 -23.93 7.33 17.66
N GLN A 214 -23.57 7.81 18.84
CA GLN A 214 -23.90 7.12 20.08
C GLN A 214 -25.25 7.63 20.60
N PRO A 215 -26.19 6.75 20.98
CA PRO A 215 -27.46 7.16 21.56
C PRO A 215 -27.23 8.05 22.79
N GLY A 216 -27.94 9.17 22.89
CA GLY A 216 -27.87 10.08 24.03
C GLY A 216 -26.70 11.08 24.02
N MET A 217 -25.79 11.04 23.05
CA MET A 217 -24.74 12.05 22.89
C MET A 217 -25.22 13.23 22.05
N PRO A 218 -24.75 14.47 22.34
CA PRO A 218 -25.06 15.63 21.52
C PRO A 218 -24.56 15.42 20.08
N PRO A 219 -25.21 16.04 19.07
CA PRO A 219 -24.76 15.95 17.70
C PRO A 219 -23.30 16.41 17.58
N PRO A 220 -22.49 15.75 16.73
CA PRO A 220 -21.10 16.14 16.54
C PRO A 220 -21.01 17.58 16.00
N PRO A 221 -19.97 18.35 16.35
CA PRO A 221 -19.77 19.71 15.86
C PRO A 221 -19.82 19.78 14.33
N GLU A 222 -20.41 20.84 13.77
CA GLU A 222 -20.56 21.01 12.31
C GLU A 222 -19.22 20.95 11.57
N GLU A 223 -18.15 21.47 12.18
CA GLU A 223 -16.79 21.37 11.61
C GLU A 223 -16.33 19.93 11.46
N PHE A 224 -16.65 19.06 12.43
CA PHE A 224 -16.31 17.64 12.38
C PHE A 224 -17.11 16.94 11.28
N VAL A 225 -18.41 17.22 11.19
CA VAL A 225 -19.31 16.69 10.14
C VAL A 225 -18.78 17.06 8.76
N ARG A 226 -18.44 18.34 8.55
CA ARG A 226 -17.91 18.83 7.27
C ARG A 226 -16.56 18.20 6.94
N ARG A 227 -15.65 18.07 7.90
CA ARG A 227 -14.35 17.40 7.69
C ARG A 227 -14.52 15.92 7.36
N PHE A 228 -15.42 15.22 8.03
CA PHE A 228 -15.73 13.82 7.75
C PHE A 228 -16.26 13.67 6.32
N GLN A 229 -17.27 14.44 5.93
CA GLN A 229 -17.83 14.41 4.57
C GLN A 229 -16.79 14.72 3.50
N GLN A 230 -15.96 15.75 3.71
CA GLN A 230 -14.87 16.09 2.79
C GLN A 230 -13.83 14.98 2.69
N GLY A 231 -13.49 14.34 3.82
CA GLY A 231 -12.59 13.20 3.87
C GLY A 231 -13.13 11.99 3.10
N THR A 232 -14.39 11.62 3.32
CA THR A 232 -15.06 10.53 2.61
C THR A 232 -15.13 10.81 1.11
N GLN A 233 -15.51 12.03 0.70
CA GLN A 233 -15.54 12.41 -0.71
C GLN A 233 -14.16 12.33 -1.38
N LEU A 234 -13.10 12.75 -0.68
CA LEU A 234 -11.73 12.65 -1.19
C LEU A 234 -11.32 11.19 -1.36
N GLN A 235 -11.60 10.34 -0.37
CA GLN A 235 -11.29 8.89 -0.45
C GLN A 235 -12.04 8.23 -1.60
N VAL A 236 -13.33 8.53 -1.79
CA VAL A 236 -14.12 8.02 -2.92
C VAL A 236 -13.50 8.44 -4.25
N LYS A 237 -13.11 9.72 -4.41
CA LYS A 237 -12.47 10.19 -5.64
C LYS A 237 -11.13 9.49 -5.92
N LEU A 238 -10.34 9.23 -4.88
CA LEU A 238 -9.07 8.50 -5.02
C LEU A 238 -9.31 7.06 -5.49
N LEU A 239 -10.27 6.35 -4.87
CA LEU A 239 -10.60 4.98 -5.27
C LEU A 239 -11.17 4.92 -6.69
N GLN A 240 -11.97 5.90 -7.11
CA GLN A 240 -12.47 6.00 -8.48
C GLN A 240 -11.33 6.20 -9.48
N ALA A 241 -10.36 7.06 -9.17
CA ALA A 241 -9.16 7.21 -10.00
C ALA A 241 -8.35 5.91 -10.08
N ASP A 242 -8.18 5.19 -8.96
CA ASP A 242 -7.52 3.88 -8.95
C ASP A 242 -8.26 2.86 -9.84
N MET A 243 -9.60 2.85 -9.83
CA MET A 243 -10.39 1.99 -10.72
C MET A 243 -10.14 2.30 -12.20
N ASP A 244 -10.06 3.58 -12.57
CA ASP A 244 -9.76 3.97 -13.94
C ASP A 244 -8.34 3.57 -14.36
N GLU A 245 -7.38 3.63 -13.44
CA GLU A 245 -6.02 3.11 -13.66
C GLU A 245 -6.02 1.58 -13.83
N VAL A 246 -6.78 0.84 -13.02
CA VAL A 246 -6.95 -0.61 -13.16
C VAL A 246 -7.57 -0.96 -14.52
N ARG A 247 -8.61 -0.25 -14.94
CA ARG A 247 -9.25 -0.45 -16.26
C ARG A 247 -8.30 -0.12 -17.41
N ALA A 248 -7.51 0.93 -17.28
CA ALA A 248 -6.48 1.26 -18.27
C ALA A 248 -5.42 0.15 -18.35
N ALA A 249 -4.92 -0.33 -17.21
CA ALA A 249 -3.94 -1.42 -17.16
C ALA A 249 -4.50 -2.73 -17.74
N ARG A 250 -5.76 -3.07 -17.45
CA ARG A 250 -6.43 -4.27 -17.99
C ARG A 250 -6.46 -4.25 -19.51
N ARG A 251 -6.74 -3.10 -20.14
CA ARG A 251 -6.79 -2.97 -21.61
C ARG A 251 -5.48 -3.35 -22.31
N HIS A 252 -4.35 -3.26 -21.62
CA HIS A 252 -3.04 -3.60 -22.19
C HIS A 252 -2.66 -5.08 -22.08
N ILE A 253 -3.34 -5.86 -21.24
CA ILE A 253 -2.95 -7.25 -20.93
C ILE A 253 -3.74 -8.29 -21.75
N GLY A 254 -4.83 -7.90 -22.42
CA GLY A 254 -5.62 -8.82 -23.24
C GLY A 254 -6.18 -10.00 -22.43
N ALA A 255 -6.21 -11.20 -23.03
CA ALA A 255 -6.74 -12.42 -22.42
C ALA A 255 -5.68 -13.27 -21.68
N HIS A 256 -4.67 -12.64 -21.07
CA HIS A 256 -3.71 -13.37 -20.26
C HIS A 256 -4.27 -13.71 -18.88
N PHE A 257 -4.06 -14.95 -18.44
CA PHE A 257 -4.47 -15.46 -17.14
C PHE A 257 -3.29 -16.04 -16.37
N CYS A 258 -3.25 -15.76 -15.07
CA CYS A 258 -2.37 -16.48 -14.15
C CYS A 258 -2.83 -17.93 -13.99
N ASP A 259 -1.94 -18.80 -13.52
CA ASP A 259 -2.20 -20.25 -13.47
C ASP A 259 -3.45 -20.57 -12.63
N VAL A 260 -3.64 -19.88 -11.51
CA VAL A 260 -4.85 -20.04 -10.67
C VAL A 260 -6.13 -19.71 -11.43
N HIS A 261 -6.21 -18.54 -12.07
CA HIS A 261 -7.41 -18.14 -12.81
C HIS A 261 -7.60 -18.98 -14.08
N ARG A 262 -6.52 -19.48 -14.69
CA ARG A 262 -6.60 -20.42 -15.82
C ARG A 262 -7.19 -21.75 -15.37
N SER A 263 -6.65 -22.37 -14.32
CA SER A 263 -7.15 -23.65 -13.81
C SER A 263 -8.58 -23.55 -13.26
N LEU A 264 -8.94 -22.41 -12.66
CA LEU A 264 -10.33 -22.18 -12.25
C LEU A 264 -11.31 -22.08 -13.43
N ARG A 265 -10.85 -21.59 -14.58
CA ARG A 265 -11.68 -21.54 -15.81
C ARG A 265 -11.80 -22.90 -16.49
N GLU A 266 -10.77 -23.74 -16.38
CA GLU A 266 -10.76 -25.10 -16.93
C GLU A 266 -11.68 -26.03 -16.11
N ASP A 267 -11.49 -26.10 -14.79
CA ASP A 267 -12.35 -26.86 -13.88
C ASP A 267 -12.29 -26.28 -12.47
N ALA A 268 -13.25 -25.40 -12.17
CA ALA A 268 -13.30 -24.68 -10.90
C ALA A 268 -13.44 -25.61 -9.68
N ALA A 269 -14.22 -26.69 -9.80
CA ALA A 269 -14.52 -27.59 -8.69
C ALA A 269 -13.34 -28.52 -8.39
N ALA A 270 -12.75 -29.13 -9.43
CA ALA A 270 -11.60 -30.01 -9.26
C ALA A 270 -10.36 -29.25 -8.79
N TYR A 271 -10.11 -28.05 -9.34
CA TYR A 271 -8.98 -27.24 -8.93
C TYR A 271 -9.14 -26.75 -7.48
N ALA A 272 -10.30 -26.26 -7.08
CA ALA A 272 -10.52 -25.79 -5.71
C ALA A 272 -10.35 -26.90 -4.66
N ALA A 273 -10.65 -28.16 -5.01
CA ALA A 273 -10.45 -29.32 -4.13
C ALA A 273 -8.97 -29.71 -3.94
N THR A 274 -8.10 -29.33 -4.88
CA THR A 274 -6.68 -29.75 -4.90
C THR A 274 -5.70 -28.59 -4.69
N ALA A 275 -6.18 -27.35 -4.72
CA ALA A 275 -5.36 -26.16 -4.56
C ALA A 275 -4.70 -26.09 -3.18
N VAL A 276 -3.39 -25.83 -3.17
CA VAL A 276 -2.60 -25.69 -1.94
C VAL A 276 -2.95 -24.40 -1.19
N LEU A 277 -3.29 -23.34 -1.92
CA LEU A 277 -3.87 -22.13 -1.35
C LEU A 277 -5.41 -22.30 -1.33
N PRO A 278 -6.06 -22.14 -0.16
CA PRO A 278 -7.52 -22.24 -0.08
C PRO A 278 -8.20 -21.25 -1.03
N ILE A 279 -8.96 -21.79 -1.99
CA ILE A 279 -9.75 -20.99 -2.94
C ILE A 279 -11.10 -20.67 -2.31
N SER A 280 -11.50 -19.40 -2.36
CA SER A 280 -12.79 -19.01 -1.79
C SER A 280 -13.94 -19.54 -2.67
N PRO A 281 -15.11 -19.87 -2.07
CA PRO A 281 -16.30 -20.23 -2.85
C PRO A 281 -16.71 -19.15 -3.86
N ALA A 282 -16.45 -17.87 -3.52
CA ALA A 282 -16.70 -16.74 -4.41
C ALA A 282 -15.78 -16.76 -5.66
N ASP A 283 -14.54 -17.24 -5.54
CA ASP A 283 -13.64 -17.40 -6.70
C ASP A 283 -14.14 -18.52 -7.63
N VAL A 284 -14.60 -19.64 -7.07
CA VAL A 284 -15.20 -20.75 -7.83
C VAL A 284 -16.46 -20.29 -8.57
N GLN A 285 -17.38 -19.62 -7.87
CA GLN A 285 -18.60 -19.10 -8.47
C GLN A 285 -18.30 -18.12 -9.59
N ARG A 286 -17.38 -17.16 -9.36
CA ARG A 286 -16.99 -16.17 -10.38
C ARG A 286 -16.36 -16.81 -11.61
N ALA A 287 -15.53 -17.84 -11.44
CA ALA A 287 -14.94 -18.55 -12.56
C ALA A 287 -16.02 -19.26 -13.40
N SER A 288 -17.00 -19.89 -12.74
CA SER A 288 -18.15 -20.51 -13.42
C SER A 288 -19.00 -19.48 -14.18
N GLU A 289 -19.32 -18.34 -13.56
CA GLU A 289 -20.10 -17.26 -14.20
C GLU A 289 -19.38 -16.70 -15.43
N ARG A 290 -18.05 -16.54 -15.37
CA ARG A 290 -17.23 -16.07 -16.50
C ARG A 290 -17.19 -17.08 -17.64
N ALA A 291 -17.01 -18.36 -17.33
CA ALA A 291 -17.02 -19.43 -18.34
C ALA A 291 -18.38 -19.53 -19.05
N GLN A 292 -19.49 -19.36 -18.31
CA GLN A 292 -20.83 -19.34 -18.87
C GLN A 292 -21.06 -18.12 -19.78
N ALA A 293 -20.61 -16.93 -19.38
CA ALA A 293 -20.72 -15.72 -20.19
C ALA A 293 -19.93 -15.84 -21.51
N GLU A 294 -18.70 -16.37 -21.47
CA GLU A 294 -17.87 -16.57 -22.66
C GLU A 294 -18.45 -17.64 -23.59
N ALA A 295 -19.04 -18.71 -23.04
CA ALA A 295 -19.75 -19.71 -23.82
C ALA A 295 -20.97 -19.10 -24.54
N ALA A 296 -21.75 -18.24 -23.85
CA ALA A 296 -22.89 -17.54 -24.43
C ALA A 296 -22.47 -16.59 -25.57
N GLU A 297 -21.44 -15.75 -25.35
CA GLU A 297 -20.90 -14.85 -26.39
C GLU A 297 -20.39 -15.62 -27.61
N SER A 298 -19.75 -16.79 -27.40
CA SER A 298 -19.26 -17.63 -28.49
C SER A 298 -20.36 -18.33 -29.31
N LEU A 299 -21.53 -18.52 -28.71
CA LEU A 299 -22.71 -19.09 -29.38
C LEU A 299 -23.44 -18.00 -30.18
N GLU A 300 -23.55 -16.79 -29.63
CA GLU A 300 -24.10 -15.62 -30.32
C GLU A 300 -23.25 -15.25 -31.54
N ALA A 301 -21.93 -15.20 -31.40
CA ALA A 301 -21.00 -14.89 -32.50
C ALA A 301 -20.93 -15.97 -33.61
N LYS A 302 -21.44 -17.18 -33.36
CA LYS A 302 -21.57 -18.26 -34.37
C LYS A 302 -22.95 -18.27 -35.04
N SER A 303 -23.91 -17.52 -34.48
CA SER A 303 -25.28 -17.42 -34.99
C SER A 303 -25.51 -16.20 -35.91
N GLU A 304 -24.53 -15.30 -35.99
CA GLU A 304 -24.41 -14.22 -36.98
C GLU A 304 -23.57 -14.65 -38.20
#